data_AF-A0A6P0ZY04-F1
#
_entry.id   AF-A0A6P0ZY04-F1
#
_cell.length_a   1.000
_cell.length_b   1.000
_cell.length_c   1.000
_cell.angle_alpha   90.00
_cell.angle_beta   90.00
_cell.angle_gamma   90.00
#
_symmetry.space_group_name_H-M   'P 1'
#
loop_
_entity.id
_entity.type
_entity.pdbx_description
1 polymer ?
#
loop_
_entity_poly.entity_id
_entity_poly.type
_entity_poly.pdbx_seq_one_letter_code
_entity_poly.pdbx_strand_id
1 'polypeptide(L)'
;AIQLHPLVCPAFNADFDGDQMAVHVPLSLESQAEARLLMLASNNILSPATGRPIIAPSQDMVLGCYYLTAKNPNATKGAGRYFANLEDAIKAYEQKQVHLHAYIWVRYDGIVDTDEPDKEMISEESSPDGMVTKVYKNRRVRETADGELISQYIRTTAGRIIYNKTIQEALWG
;
A
#
# COMPACT_ATOMS: atom_id res chain seq x y z
N ALA A 1 -6.36 8.57 32.80
CA ALA A 1 -5.52 7.47 32.30
C ALA A 1 -4.46 8.04 31.39
N ILE A 2 -3.26 7.44 31.34
CA ILE A 2 -2.21 7.82 30.38
C ILE A 2 -2.58 7.25 29.02
N GLN A 3 -2.39 8.03 27.96
CA GLN A 3 -2.60 7.56 26.59
C GLN A 3 -1.31 6.95 26.05
N LEU A 4 -1.36 5.70 25.61
CA LEU A 4 -0.23 4.99 25.01
C LEU A 4 -0.49 4.80 23.51
N HIS A 5 0.56 4.97 22.70
CA HIS A 5 0.45 4.75 21.26
C HIS A 5 0.39 3.24 20.95
N PRO A 6 -0.56 2.76 20.13
CA PRO A 6 -0.77 1.31 19.92
C PRO A 6 0.46 0.58 19.35
N LEU A 7 1.27 1.26 18.55
CA LEU A 7 2.49 0.68 17.96
C LEU A 7 3.61 0.37 18.98
N VAL A 8 3.56 0.95 20.20
CA VAL A 8 4.57 0.65 21.23
C VAL A 8 4.11 -0.45 22.20
N CYS A 9 2.82 -0.80 22.21
CA CYS A 9 2.26 -1.82 23.08
C CYS A 9 2.99 -3.17 23.02
N PRO A 10 3.37 -3.70 21.82
CA PRO A 10 4.11 -4.96 21.74
C PRO A 10 5.47 -4.92 22.44
N ALA A 11 6.18 -3.79 22.37
CA ALA A 11 7.49 -3.65 22.99
C ALA A 11 7.43 -3.61 24.53
N PHE A 12 6.34 -3.06 25.08
CA PHE A 12 6.08 -3.04 26.52
C PHE A 12 5.35 -4.30 27.02
N ASN A 13 4.93 -5.18 26.11
CA ASN A 13 4.00 -6.28 26.40
C ASN A 13 2.78 -5.77 27.20
N ALA A 14 2.27 -4.60 26.81
CA ALA A 14 1.16 -3.93 27.46
C ALA A 14 -0.14 -4.16 26.68
N ASP A 15 -1.23 -4.31 27.40
CA ASP A 15 -2.58 -4.24 26.86
C ASP A 15 -3.42 -3.15 27.58
N PHE A 16 -4.74 -3.14 27.34
CA PHE A 16 -5.64 -2.13 27.91
C PHE A 16 -6.68 -2.75 28.87
N ASP A 17 -6.36 -3.87 29.51
CA ASP A 17 -7.26 -4.55 30.45
C ASP A 17 -7.17 -4.03 31.90
N GLY A 18 -6.18 -3.20 32.20
CA GLY A 18 -5.92 -2.66 33.53
C GLY A 18 -4.45 -2.40 33.86
N ASP A 19 -3.53 -2.67 32.94
CA ASP A 19 -2.09 -2.44 33.10
C ASP A 19 -1.73 -1.03 33.62
N GLN A 20 -0.74 -1.00 34.52
CA GLN A 20 -0.19 0.23 35.09
C GLN A 20 1.18 0.56 34.48
N MET A 21 1.41 1.84 34.20
CA MET A 21 2.69 2.34 33.70
C MET A 21 3.25 3.43 34.61
N ALA A 22 4.53 3.30 34.97
CA ALA A 22 5.26 4.34 35.70
C ALA A 22 5.69 5.46 34.74
N VAL A 23 5.67 6.71 35.23
CA VAL A 23 6.12 7.89 34.50
C VAL A 23 7.30 8.50 35.25
N HIS A 24 8.43 8.64 34.55
CA HIS A 24 9.65 9.24 35.10
C HIS A 24 9.96 10.53 34.33
N VAL A 25 10.37 11.57 35.05
CA VAL A 25 10.71 12.88 34.46
C VAL A 25 12.22 13.10 34.57
N PRO A 26 12.98 13.11 33.44
CA PRO A 26 14.40 13.42 33.46
C PRO A 26 14.62 14.90 33.80
N LEU A 27 15.53 15.19 34.74
CA LEU A 27 15.75 16.54 35.26
C LEU A 27 17.00 17.22 34.67
N SER A 28 18.12 16.50 34.55
CA SER A 28 19.36 17.07 34.02
C SER A 28 19.33 17.24 32.51
N LEU A 29 20.13 18.17 31.97
CA LEU A 29 20.22 18.37 30.52
C LEU A 29 20.72 17.11 29.80
N GLU A 30 21.65 16.39 30.41
CA GLU A 30 22.22 15.16 29.89
C GLU A 30 21.15 14.07 29.79
N SER A 31 20.37 13.86 30.86
CA SER A 31 19.29 12.85 30.88
C SER A 31 18.15 13.19 29.93
N GLN A 32 17.82 14.48 29.76
CA GLN A 32 16.84 14.92 28.77
C GLN A 32 17.32 14.69 27.33
N ALA A 33 18.61 14.95 27.06
CA ALA A 33 19.20 14.71 25.75
C ALA A 33 19.22 13.21 25.42
N GLU A 34 19.64 12.37 26.37
CA GLU A 34 19.66 10.92 26.20
C GLU A 34 18.25 10.35 25.98
N ALA A 35 17.27 10.78 26.78
CA ALA A 35 15.89 10.34 26.62
C ALA A 35 15.31 10.68 25.24
N ARG A 36 15.64 11.86 24.69
CA ARG A 36 15.16 12.30 23.37
C ARG A 36 15.89 11.66 22.20
N LEU A 37 17.20 11.45 22.32
CA LEU A 37 18.02 10.95 21.22
C LEU A 37 18.04 9.42 21.18
N LEU A 38 18.20 8.78 22.34
CA LEU A 38 18.42 7.33 22.41
C LEU A 38 17.16 6.57 22.83
N MET A 39 16.34 7.10 23.74
CA MET A 39 15.19 6.36 24.29
C MET A 39 13.86 6.66 23.58
N LEU A 40 13.81 7.64 22.68
CA LEU A 40 12.59 8.00 21.99
C LEU A 40 12.10 6.84 21.10
N ALA A 41 10.80 6.52 21.20
CA ALA A 41 10.21 5.35 20.53
C ALA A 41 10.39 5.36 19.00
N SER A 42 10.32 6.54 18.37
CA SER A 42 10.50 6.70 16.91
C SER A 42 11.89 6.29 16.43
N ASN A 43 12.89 6.28 17.32
CA ASN A 43 14.26 5.88 16.99
C ASN A 43 14.51 4.39 17.26
N ASN A 44 13.61 3.72 17.99
CA ASN A 44 13.75 2.33 18.45
C ASN A 44 12.74 1.40 17.74
N ILE A 45 12.76 1.41 16.40
CA ILE A 45 11.81 0.65 15.56
C ILE A 45 12.19 -0.84 15.47
N LEU A 46 13.48 -1.17 15.62
CA LEU A 46 14.02 -2.52 15.48
C LEU A 46 14.34 -3.13 16.85
N SER A 47 14.12 -4.44 16.96
CA SER A 47 14.57 -5.23 18.11
C SER A 47 16.11 -5.33 18.11
N PRO A 48 16.80 -4.93 19.20
CA PRO A 48 18.25 -5.06 19.29
C PRO A 48 18.75 -6.51 19.23
N ALA A 49 17.92 -7.47 19.64
CA ALA A 49 18.28 -8.89 19.70
C ALA A 49 18.19 -9.60 18.34
N THR A 50 17.24 -9.20 17.48
CA THR A 50 16.93 -9.92 16.24
C THR A 50 17.09 -9.09 14.97
N GLY A 51 17.20 -7.76 15.08
CA GLY A 51 17.18 -6.82 13.96
C GLY A 51 15.83 -6.71 13.26
N ARG A 52 14.80 -7.44 13.71
CA ARG A 52 13.45 -7.40 13.14
C ARG A 52 12.67 -6.19 13.69
N PRO A 53 11.71 -5.64 12.93
CA PRO A 53 10.83 -4.59 13.43
C PRO A 53 10.06 -5.04 14.67
N ILE A 54 10.16 -4.28 15.77
CA ILE A 54 9.34 -4.46 16.97
C ILE A 54 8.09 -3.57 16.92
N ILE A 55 8.24 -2.40 16.29
CA ILE A 55 7.13 -1.53 15.92
C ILE A 55 6.56 -2.03 14.60
N ALA A 56 5.47 -2.78 14.67
CA ALA A 56 4.76 -3.32 13.52
C ALA A 56 3.26 -3.03 13.63
N PRO A 57 2.52 -2.93 12.50
CA PRO A 57 1.08 -2.76 12.51
C PRO A 57 0.39 -3.82 13.36
N SER A 58 -0.51 -3.38 14.25
CA SER A 58 -1.28 -4.28 15.12
C SER A 58 -2.46 -4.91 14.37
N GLN A 59 -3.18 -5.81 15.04
CA GLN A 59 -4.29 -6.59 14.49
C GLN A 59 -5.27 -5.77 13.65
N ASP A 60 -5.77 -4.65 14.16
CA ASP A 60 -6.76 -3.83 13.46
C ASP A 60 -6.19 -3.13 12.23
N MET A 61 -4.94 -2.67 12.31
CA MET A 61 -4.23 -2.07 11.19
C MET A 61 -4.00 -3.10 10.08
N VAL A 62 -3.52 -4.30 10.45
CA VAL A 62 -3.32 -5.41 9.51
C VAL A 62 -4.65 -5.81 8.87
N LEU A 63 -5.72 -5.91 9.64
CA LEU A 63 -7.05 -6.24 9.13
C LEU A 63 -7.55 -5.18 8.14
N GLY A 64 -7.37 -3.90 8.43
CA GLY A 64 -7.73 -2.80 7.52
C GLY A 64 -6.97 -2.85 6.19
N CYS A 65 -5.64 -2.99 6.25
CA CYS A 65 -4.78 -3.12 5.06
C CYS A 65 -5.13 -4.37 4.24
N TYR A 66 -5.38 -5.49 4.92
CA TYR A 66 -5.82 -6.72 4.28
C TYR A 66 -7.17 -6.53 3.59
N TYR A 67 -8.15 -5.93 4.28
CA TYR A 67 -9.46 -5.67 3.69
C TYR A 67 -9.36 -4.78 2.45
N LEU A 68 -8.53 -3.73 2.44
CA LEU A 68 -8.33 -2.89 1.26
C LEU A 68 -7.79 -3.65 0.06
N THR A 69 -6.92 -4.63 0.28
CA THR A 69 -6.15 -5.33 -0.78
C THR A 69 -6.71 -6.70 -1.16
N ALA A 70 -7.65 -7.22 -0.36
CA ALA A 70 -8.29 -8.51 -0.53
C ALA A 70 -9.04 -8.63 -1.87
N LYS A 71 -9.11 -9.86 -2.36
CA LYS A 71 -9.87 -10.22 -3.57
C LYS A 71 -11.31 -10.54 -3.17
N ASN A 72 -12.28 -9.89 -3.79
CA ASN A 72 -13.70 -10.21 -3.61
C ASN A 72 -14.38 -10.38 -4.98
N PRO A 73 -14.55 -11.62 -5.46
CA PRO A 73 -15.18 -11.88 -6.76
C PRO A 73 -16.62 -11.36 -6.87
N ASN A 74 -17.31 -11.19 -5.74
CA ASN A 74 -18.69 -10.70 -5.71
C ASN A 74 -18.79 -9.18 -5.89
N ALA A 75 -17.67 -8.45 -5.86
CA ALA A 75 -17.65 -7.02 -6.10
C ALA A 75 -17.71 -6.72 -7.61
N THR A 76 -18.91 -6.67 -8.16
CA THR A 76 -19.14 -6.56 -9.62
C THR A 76 -19.39 -5.13 -10.10
N LYS A 77 -19.81 -4.21 -9.23
CA LYS A 77 -20.16 -2.84 -9.63
C LYS A 77 -18.92 -2.09 -10.12
N GLY A 78 -18.98 -1.64 -11.37
CA GLY A 78 -17.89 -0.91 -12.02
C GLY A 78 -16.70 -1.78 -12.43
N ALA A 79 -16.82 -3.12 -12.33
CA ALA A 79 -15.80 -4.04 -12.78
C ALA A 79 -15.55 -3.91 -14.30
N GLY A 80 -14.29 -4.05 -14.73
CA GLY A 80 -13.87 -3.96 -16.12
C GLY A 80 -13.78 -2.54 -16.68
N ARG A 81 -14.12 -1.50 -15.91
CA ARG A 81 -13.97 -0.10 -16.35
C ARG A 81 -12.50 0.27 -16.53
N TYR A 82 -12.25 1.15 -17.50
CA TYR A 82 -10.95 1.73 -17.79
C TYR A 82 -10.86 3.15 -17.22
N PHE A 83 -9.73 3.47 -16.60
CA PHE A 83 -9.41 4.79 -16.07
C PHE A 83 -8.09 5.29 -16.65
N ALA A 84 -8.01 6.59 -16.90
CA ALA A 84 -6.84 7.23 -17.50
C ALA A 84 -5.70 7.48 -16.50
N ASN A 85 -5.98 7.49 -15.20
CA ASN A 85 -5.03 7.70 -14.10
C ASN A 85 -5.61 7.13 -12.79
N LEU A 86 -4.78 7.14 -11.73
CA LEU A 86 -5.15 6.61 -10.41
C LEU A 86 -6.18 7.50 -9.70
N GLU A 87 -6.09 8.83 -9.85
CA GLU A 87 -7.00 9.80 -9.25
C GLU A 87 -8.44 9.60 -9.71
N ASP A 88 -8.66 9.35 -11.00
CA ASP A 88 -9.99 9.14 -11.57
C ASP A 88 -10.63 7.84 -11.06
N ALA A 89 -9.81 6.80 -10.85
CA ALA A 89 -10.27 5.56 -10.22
C ALA A 89 -10.71 5.79 -8.77
N ILE A 90 -9.97 6.61 -8.01
CA ILE A 90 -10.33 6.98 -6.62
C ILE A 90 -11.61 7.81 -6.60
N LYS A 91 -11.73 8.85 -7.44
CA LYS A 91 -12.95 9.67 -7.54
C LYS A 91 -14.18 8.83 -7.90
N ALA A 92 -14.03 7.87 -8.81
CA ALA A 92 -15.12 6.97 -9.17
C ALA A 92 -15.57 6.08 -8.00
N TYR A 93 -14.63 5.67 -7.15
CA TYR A 93 -14.94 4.97 -5.90
C TYR A 93 -15.66 5.89 -4.90
N GLU A 94 -15.19 7.13 -4.69
CA GLU A 94 -15.83 8.12 -3.81
C GLU A 94 -17.26 8.45 -4.24
N GLN A 95 -17.50 8.53 -5.55
CA GLN A 95 -18.83 8.70 -6.16
C GLN A 95 -19.68 7.41 -6.15
N LYS A 96 -19.21 6.35 -5.48
CA LYS A 96 -19.88 5.04 -5.36
C LYS A 96 -20.17 4.37 -6.71
N GLN A 97 -19.41 4.69 -7.75
CA GLN A 97 -19.59 4.10 -9.08
C GLN A 97 -18.86 2.77 -9.24
N VAL A 98 -17.81 2.55 -8.46
CA VAL A 98 -16.98 1.34 -8.45
C VAL A 98 -16.93 0.79 -7.03
N HIS A 99 -17.04 -0.52 -6.85
CA HIS A 99 -16.80 -1.15 -5.54
C HIS A 99 -15.30 -1.19 -5.21
N LEU A 100 -14.97 -1.13 -3.92
CA LEU A 100 -13.59 -1.15 -3.42
C LEU A 100 -12.74 -2.30 -4.00
N HIS A 101 -13.34 -3.49 -4.13
CA HIS A 101 -12.68 -4.71 -4.61
C HIS A 101 -12.99 -5.06 -6.06
N ALA A 102 -13.76 -4.24 -6.78
CA ALA A 102 -14.03 -4.49 -8.19
C ALA A 102 -12.74 -4.33 -9.00
N TYR A 103 -12.46 -5.31 -9.86
CA TYR A 103 -11.31 -5.23 -10.76
C TYR A 103 -11.54 -4.19 -11.85
N ILE A 104 -10.63 -3.25 -11.96
CA ILE A 104 -10.64 -2.15 -12.92
C ILE A 104 -9.30 -2.11 -13.66
N TRP A 105 -9.31 -1.49 -14.83
CA TRP A 105 -8.10 -1.23 -15.62
C TRP A 105 -7.71 0.23 -15.44
N VAL A 106 -6.47 0.49 -15.06
CA VAL A 106 -5.98 1.85 -14.85
C VAL A 106 -4.69 2.03 -15.63
N ARG A 107 -4.58 3.12 -16.39
CA ARG A 107 -3.31 3.49 -17.02
C ARG A 107 -2.34 3.94 -15.93
N TYR A 108 -1.12 3.41 -15.98
CA TYR A 108 -0.09 3.74 -15.00
C TYR A 108 1.27 3.64 -15.67
N ASP A 109 2.04 4.71 -15.77
CA ASP A 109 3.30 4.70 -16.55
C ASP A 109 4.54 4.34 -15.69
N GLY A 110 4.36 3.98 -14.42
CA GLY A 110 5.45 3.64 -13.49
C GLY A 110 5.85 2.16 -13.47
N ILE A 111 6.81 1.82 -12.61
CA ILE A 111 7.22 0.43 -12.37
C ILE A 111 6.14 -0.28 -11.58
N VAL A 112 5.74 -1.46 -12.03
CA VAL A 112 4.71 -2.28 -11.39
C VAL A 112 5.34 -3.59 -10.96
N ASP A 113 5.51 -3.73 -9.65
CA ASP A 113 5.98 -4.97 -9.01
C ASP A 113 4.80 -5.86 -8.65
N THR A 114 4.89 -7.15 -8.99
CA THR A 114 3.82 -8.13 -8.80
C THR A 114 4.38 -9.50 -8.51
N ASP A 115 3.83 -10.19 -7.50
CA ASP A 115 4.23 -11.57 -7.13
C ASP A 115 4.07 -12.58 -8.28
N GLU A 116 3.08 -12.38 -9.14
CA GLU A 116 2.90 -13.09 -10.39
C GLU A 116 3.37 -12.18 -11.54
N PRO A 117 4.66 -12.17 -11.91
CA PRO A 117 5.11 -11.45 -13.09
C PRO A 117 4.34 -11.95 -14.32
N ASP A 118 4.31 -11.14 -15.36
CA ASP A 118 3.64 -11.41 -16.64
C ASP A 118 4.26 -12.63 -17.36
N LYS A 119 4.02 -13.82 -16.81
CA LYS A 119 4.65 -15.09 -17.22
C LYS A 119 4.08 -15.64 -18.53
N GLU A 120 2.81 -15.38 -18.79
CA GLU A 120 2.10 -15.89 -19.97
C GLU A 120 1.37 -14.74 -20.67
N MET A 121 1.79 -14.47 -21.91
CA MET A 121 1.10 -13.56 -22.82
C MET A 121 -0.15 -14.27 -23.37
N ILE A 122 -1.31 -13.64 -23.21
CA ILE A 122 -2.61 -14.20 -23.62
C ILE A 122 -2.86 -13.94 -25.10
N SER A 123 -2.58 -12.71 -25.54
CA SER A 123 -2.73 -12.33 -26.93
C SER A 123 -1.80 -11.19 -27.31
N GLU A 124 -1.47 -11.16 -28.60
CA GLU A 124 -0.73 -10.10 -29.27
C GLU A 124 -1.54 -9.62 -30.47
N GLU A 125 -1.84 -8.33 -30.51
CA GLU A 125 -2.59 -7.69 -31.59
C GLU A 125 -1.73 -6.62 -32.25
N SER A 126 -1.41 -6.81 -33.53
CA SER A 126 -0.69 -5.84 -34.35
C SER A 126 -1.70 -4.95 -35.08
N SER A 127 -1.61 -3.64 -34.85
CA SER A 127 -2.41 -2.65 -35.56
C SER A 127 -1.81 -2.35 -36.95
N PRO A 128 -2.62 -1.90 -37.93
CA PRO A 128 -2.14 -1.54 -39.26
C PRO A 128 -1.02 -0.49 -39.28
N ASP A 129 -0.94 0.32 -38.21
CA ASP A 129 0.07 1.37 -38.01
C ASP A 129 1.41 0.82 -37.44
N GLY A 130 1.58 -0.50 -37.33
CA GLY A 130 2.78 -1.13 -36.77
C GLY A 130 2.86 -1.16 -35.24
N MET A 131 1.83 -0.68 -34.53
CA MET A 131 1.76 -0.75 -33.07
C MET A 131 1.35 -2.15 -32.59
N VAL A 132 1.99 -2.63 -31.53
CA VAL A 132 1.73 -3.96 -30.96
C VAL A 132 1.05 -3.79 -29.60
N THR A 133 -0.08 -4.46 -29.40
CA THR A 133 -0.74 -4.54 -28.10
C THR A 133 -0.56 -5.93 -27.52
N LYS A 134 0.17 -6.03 -26.41
CA LYS A 134 0.40 -7.26 -25.65
C LYS A 134 -0.58 -7.32 -24.48
N VAL A 135 -1.35 -8.39 -24.38
CA VAL A 135 -2.31 -8.60 -23.30
C VAL A 135 -1.84 -9.73 -22.41
N TYR A 136 -1.68 -9.41 -21.12
CA TYR A 136 -1.40 -10.35 -20.03
C TYR A 136 -2.61 -10.41 -19.08
N LYS A 137 -2.56 -11.32 -18.10
CA LYS A 137 -3.63 -11.51 -17.11
C LYS A 137 -3.99 -10.24 -16.34
N ASN A 138 -2.97 -9.49 -15.91
CA ASN A 138 -3.12 -8.28 -15.09
C ASN A 138 -2.47 -7.03 -15.71
N ARG A 139 -1.93 -7.13 -16.91
CA ARG A 139 -1.27 -6.01 -17.60
C ARG A 139 -1.67 -6.00 -19.07
N ARG A 140 -1.85 -4.81 -19.64
CA ARG A 140 -2.02 -4.61 -21.07
C ARG A 140 -1.04 -3.53 -21.49
N VAL A 141 -0.14 -3.87 -22.40
CA VAL A 141 0.94 -2.98 -22.84
C VAL A 141 0.76 -2.69 -24.30
N ARG A 142 0.93 -1.43 -24.68
CA ARG A 142 0.98 -0.99 -26.08
C ARG A 142 2.38 -0.45 -26.35
N GLU A 143 3.02 -1.02 -27.36
CA GLU A 143 4.38 -0.71 -27.78
C GLU A 143 4.41 -0.27 -29.26
N THR A 144 5.42 0.51 -29.63
CA THR A 144 5.75 0.80 -31.04
C THR A 144 6.37 -0.43 -31.70
N ALA A 145 6.51 -0.38 -33.03
CA ALA A 145 7.23 -1.41 -33.79
C ALA A 145 8.69 -1.60 -33.31
N ASP A 146 9.29 -0.54 -32.76
CA ASP A 146 10.66 -0.52 -32.24
C ASP A 146 10.76 -0.99 -30.78
N GLY A 147 9.64 -1.35 -30.15
CA GLY A 147 9.59 -1.85 -28.77
C GLY A 147 9.52 -0.77 -27.69
N GLU A 148 9.27 0.50 -28.06
CA GLU A 148 9.09 1.58 -27.08
C GLU A 148 7.69 1.53 -26.47
N LEU A 149 7.60 1.62 -25.15
CA LEU A 149 6.34 1.58 -24.41
C LEU A 149 5.53 2.88 -24.61
N ILE A 150 4.38 2.77 -25.27
CA ILE A 150 3.46 3.90 -25.51
C ILE A 150 2.52 4.09 -24.31
N SER A 151 1.97 2.99 -23.81
CA SER A 151 1.05 3.02 -22.68
C SER A 151 0.96 1.65 -22.05
N GLN A 152 0.80 1.60 -20.73
CA GLN A 152 0.45 0.38 -20.03
C GLN A 152 -0.79 0.59 -19.15
N TYR A 153 -1.63 -0.43 -19.11
CA TYR A 153 -2.77 -0.54 -18.21
C TYR A 153 -2.54 -1.70 -17.27
N ILE A 154 -2.80 -1.45 -15.98
CA ILE A 154 -2.77 -2.47 -14.95
C ILE A 154 -4.18 -2.83 -14.51
N ARG A 155 -4.40 -4.13 -14.27
CA ARG A 155 -5.64 -4.64 -13.68
C ARG A 155 -5.48 -4.67 -12.16
N THR A 156 -6.20 -3.79 -11.47
CA THR A 156 -6.12 -3.67 -10.00
C THR A 156 -7.49 -3.33 -9.42
N THR A 157 -7.55 -2.99 -8.12
CA THR A 157 -8.77 -2.59 -7.43
C THR A 157 -8.59 -1.19 -6.84
N ALA A 158 -9.70 -0.47 -6.60
CA ALA A 158 -9.64 0.84 -5.95
C ALA A 158 -8.95 0.77 -4.58
N GLY A 159 -9.20 -0.28 -3.79
CA GLY A 159 -8.56 -0.45 -2.48
C GLY A 159 -7.04 -0.61 -2.54
N ARG A 160 -6.51 -1.31 -3.56
CA ARG A 160 -5.06 -1.40 -3.79
C ARG A 160 -4.45 -0.08 -4.22
N ILE A 161 -5.17 0.70 -5.03
CA ILE A 161 -4.74 2.05 -5.44
C ILE A 161 -4.65 2.96 -4.21
N ILE A 162 -5.69 2.97 -3.37
CA ILE A 162 -5.72 3.77 -2.13
C ILE A 162 -4.55 3.37 -1.22
N TYR A 163 -4.37 2.07 -0.96
CA TYR A 163 -3.29 1.58 -0.11
C TYR A 163 -1.90 2.02 -0.59
N ASN A 164 -1.60 1.82 -1.89
CA ASN A 164 -0.30 2.21 -2.44
C ASN A 164 -0.12 3.72 -2.46
N LYS A 165 -1.16 4.49 -2.79
CA LYS A 165 -1.12 5.95 -2.76
C LYS A 165 -0.81 6.46 -1.35
N THR A 166 -1.48 5.94 -0.32
CA THR A 166 -1.22 6.31 1.07
C THR A 166 0.21 6.00 1.49
N ILE A 167 0.78 4.87 1.08
CA ILE A 167 2.20 4.55 1.36
C ILE A 167 3.13 5.53 0.65
N GLN A 168 2.88 5.83 -0.62
CA GLN A 168 3.72 6.75 -1.38
C GLN A 168 3.66 8.16 -0.77
N GLU A 169 2.47 8.66 -0.45
CA GLU A 169 2.29 9.93 0.25
C GLU A 169 2.99 9.95 1.62
N ALA A 170 2.99 8.84 2.36
CA ALA A 170 3.70 8.77 3.64
C ALA A 170 5.24 8.71 3.51
N LEU A 171 5.78 8.25 2.37
CA LEU A 171 7.22 8.15 2.14
C LEU A 171 7.82 9.44 1.57
N TRP A 172 7.08 10.16 0.73
CA TRP A 172 7.56 11.37 0.04
C TRP A 172 6.87 12.67 0.46
N GLY A 173 5.82 12.59 1.30
CA GLY A 173 5.06 13.74 1.81
C GLY A 173 5.61 14.33 3.10
#